data_AF-A0A392UNV3-F1
#
_entry.id   AF-A0A392UNV3-F1
#
_cell.length_a   1.000
_cell.length_b   1.000
_cell.length_c   1.000
_cell.angle_alpha   90.00
_cell.angle_beta   90.00
_cell.angle_gamma   90.00
#
_symmetry.space_group_name_H-M   'P 1'
#
loop_
_entity.id
_entity.type
_entity.pdbx_description
1 polymer ?
#
loop_
_entity_poly.entity_id
_entity_poly.type
_entity_poly.pdbx_seq_one_letter_code
_entity_poly.pdbx_strand_id
1 'polypeptide(L)' 'ESGEEEKAILTDWVCDCYMEERIDVLVENDQEALEDIGRLENWIKIAIWCIQEHPEMRPTMRIVMQV' A
#
# COMPACT_ATOMS: atom_id res chain seq x y z
N GLU A 1 21.51 -0.94 -20.91
CA GLU A 1 21.03 0.41 -20.54
C GLU A 1 19.97 0.23 -19.48
N SER A 2 20.20 0.75 -18.28
CA SER A 2 19.24 0.72 -17.15
C SER A 2 18.18 1.78 -17.46
N GLY A 3 17.19 1.41 -18.28
CA GLY A 3 16.07 2.27 -18.60
C GLY A 3 15.33 2.62 -17.33
N GLU A 4 15.41 3.89 -16.95
CA GLU A 4 14.27 4.63 -16.41
C GLU A 4 13.42 3.88 -15.38
N GLU A 5 14.03 3.39 -14.30
CA GLU A 5 13.36 3.48 -13.01
C GLU A 5 13.26 4.98 -12.69
N GLU A 6 12.34 5.66 -13.37
CA GLU A 6 11.76 6.91 -12.91
C GLU A 6 11.46 6.67 -11.43
N LYS A 7 12.12 7.44 -10.54
CA LYS A 7 12.04 7.25 -9.10
C LYS A 7 10.60 7.45 -8.65
N ALA A 8 9.77 6.44 -8.81
CA ALA A 8 8.39 6.46 -8.38
C ALA A 8 8.44 6.69 -6.88
N ILE A 9 7.73 7.71 -6.42
CA ILE A 9 7.54 7.90 -5.00
C ILE A 9 6.75 6.67 -4.55
N LEU A 10 7.28 5.94 -3.57
CA LEU A 10 6.71 4.66 -3.13
C LEU A 10 5.20 4.79 -2.82
N THR A 11 4.79 5.90 -2.22
CA THR A 11 3.39 6.18 -1.90
C THR A 11 2.52 6.32 -3.15
N ASP A 12 3.03 6.95 -4.19
CA ASP A 12 2.30 7.19 -5.44
C ASP A 12 2.14 5.86 -6.19
N TRP A 13 3.23 5.08 -6.29
CA TRP A 13 3.18 3.74 -6.88
C TRP A 13 2.20 2.80 -6.17
N VAL A 14 2.18 2.82 -4.84
CA VAL A 14 1.23 2.03 -4.04
C VAL A 14 -0.21 2.48 -4.30
N CYS A 15 -0.46 3.79 -4.41
CA CYS A 15 -1.80 4.31 -4.73
C CYS A 15 -2.25 3.89 -6.13
N ASP A 16 -1.37 3.97 -7.13
CA ASP A 16 -1.66 3.53 -8.50
C ASP A 16 -1.97 2.02 -8.54
N CYS A 17 -1.14 1.18 -7.89
CA CYS A 17 -1.40 -0.26 -7.81
C CYS A 17 -2.73 -0.57 -7.09
N TYR A 18 -3.07 0.18 -6.05
CA TYR A 18 -4.35 0.03 -5.36
C TYR A 18 -5.53 0.43 -6.24
N MET A 19 -5.44 1.54 -6.98
CA MET A 19 -6.49 1.99 -7.91
C MET A 19 -6.67 1.05 -9.10
N GLU A 20 -5.59 0.41 -9.56
CA GLU A 20 -5.60 -0.58 -10.65
C GLU A 20 -6.00 -1.99 -10.18
N GLU A 21 -6.25 -2.20 -8.89
CA GLU A 21 -6.48 -3.53 -8.28
C GLU A 21 -5.31 -4.51 -8.50
N ARG A 22 -4.09 -3.98 -8.66
CA ARG A 22 -2.85 -4.73 -8.91
C ARG A 22 -1.93 -4.74 -7.70
N ILE A 23 -2.49 -4.93 -6.51
CA ILE A 23 -1.74 -4.90 -5.25
C ILE A 23 -0.76 -6.06 -5.09
N ASP A 24 -0.93 -7.13 -5.86
CA ASP A 24 -0.05 -8.30 -5.92
C ASP A 24 1.36 -7.93 -6.37
N VAL A 25 1.51 -6.94 -7.26
CA VAL A 25 2.83 -6.51 -7.76
C VAL A 25 3.67 -5.82 -6.68
N LEU A 26 3.04 -5.33 -5.61
CA LEU A 26 3.73 -4.66 -4.50
C LEU A 26 4.52 -5.64 -3.62
N VAL A 27 4.18 -6.92 -3.68
CA VAL A 27 4.78 -7.98 -2.85
C VAL A 27 5.62 -8.97 -3.65
N GLU A 28 5.75 -8.75 -4.97
CA GLU A 28 6.53 -9.56 -5.90
C GLU A 28 6.32 -11.08 -5.72
N ASN A 29 7.29 -11.78 -5.13
CA ASN A 29 7.28 -13.23 -4.92
C ASN A 29 7.10 -13.60 -3.43
N ASP A 30 6.61 -12.68 -2.59
CA ASP A 30 6.26 -12.98 -1.21
C ASP A 30 5.01 -13.86 -1.18
N GLN A 31 5.27 -15.16 -1.12
CA GLN A 31 4.25 -16.19 -1.13
C GLN A 31 3.28 -16.06 0.06
N GLU A 32 3.74 -15.61 1.23
CA GLU A 32 2.86 -15.43 2.40
C GLU A 32 1.85 -14.30 2.13
N ALA A 33 2.30 -13.19 1.54
CA ALA A 33 1.42 -12.09 1.19
C ALA A 33 0.43 -12.46 0.06
N LEU A 34 0.88 -13.25 -0.93
CA LEU A 34 0.05 -13.70 -2.05
C LEU A 34 -0.99 -14.76 -1.64
N GLU A 35 -0.71 -15.56 -0.61
CA GLU A 35 -1.65 -16.55 -0.06
C GLU A 35 -2.88 -15.92 0.60
N ASP A 36 -2.76 -14.70 1.12
CA ASP A 36 -3.85 -13.94 1.74
C ASP A 36 -3.94 -12.51 1.19
N ILE A 37 -4.37 -12.41 -0.08
CA ILE A 37 -4.50 -11.14 -0.78
C ILE A 37 -5.51 -10.20 -0.12
N GLY A 38 -6.52 -10.74 0.58
CA GLY A 38 -7.50 -9.94 1.32
C GLY A 38 -6.86 -9.27 2.54
N ARG A 39 -5.98 -9.97 3.26
CA ARG A 39 -5.15 -9.38 4.31
C ARG A 39 -4.23 -8.30 3.73
N LEU A 40 -3.56 -8.58 2.60
CA LEU A 40 -2.70 -7.60 1.93
C LEU A 40 -3.46 -6.31 1.56
N GLU A 41 -4.64 -6.44 0.96
CA GLU A 41 -5.49 -5.30 0.61
C GLU A 41 -5.85 -4.46 1.84
N ASN A 42 -6.19 -5.09 2.97
CA ASN A 42 -6.48 -4.38 4.21
C ASN A 42 -5.27 -3.62 4.74
N TRP A 43 -4.07 -4.22 4.72
CA TRP A 43 -2.84 -3.54 5.13
C TRP A 43 -2.55 -2.31 4.25
N ILE A 44 -2.74 -2.43 2.93
CA ILE A 44 -2.54 -1.31 2.00
C ILE A 44 -3.55 -0.19 2.27
N LYS A 45 -4.83 -0.51 2.50
CA LYS A 45 -5.85 0.49 2.88
C LYS A 45 -5.45 1.24 4.16
N ILE A 46 -4.98 0.53 5.18
CA ILE A 46 -4.51 1.13 6.43
C ILE A 46 -3.29 2.03 6.17
N ALA A 47 -2.33 1.57 5.36
CA ALA A 47 -1.15 2.35 5.00
C ALA A 47 -1.52 3.66 4.27
N ILE A 48 -2.39 3.58 3.25
CA ILE A 48 -2.92 4.75 2.52
C ILE A 48 -3.64 5.71 3.48
N TRP A 49 -4.41 5.17 4.43
CA TRP A 49 -5.10 5.99 5.43
C TRP A 49 -4.14 6.73 6.37
N CYS A 50 -3.02 6.12 6.73
CA CYS A 50 -1.99 6.73 7.59
C CYS A 50 -1.23 7.88 6.92
N ILE A 51 -1.12 7.87 5.59
CA ILE A 51 -0.37 8.89 4.84
C ILE A 51 -1.26 9.98 4.24
N GLN A 52 -2.55 10.01 4.60
CA GLN A 52 -3.50 10.97 4.03
C GLN A 52 -3.01 12.42 4.11
N GLU A 53 -3.22 13.20 3.05
CA GLU A 53 -2.76 14.59 2.99
C GLU A 53 -3.35 15.41 4.14
N HIS A 54 -4.66 15.21 4.38
CA HIS A 54 -5.42 15.81 5.48
C HIS A 54 -5.10 15.13 6.82
N PRO A 55 -4.36 15.78 7.74
CA PRO A 55 -3.95 15.17 9.00
C PRO A 55 -5.12 14.74 9.89
N GLU A 56 -6.23 15.45 9.82
CA GLU A 56 -7.47 15.17 10.56
C GLU A 56 -8.15 13.87 10.14
N MET A 57 -7.88 13.40 8.92
CA MET A 57 -8.40 12.14 8.42
C MET A 57 -7.54 10.95 8.82
N ARG A 58 -6.28 11.17 9.22
CA ARG A 58 -5.37 10.08 9.58
C ARG A 58 -5.85 9.37 10.85
N PRO A 59 -5.78 8.03 10.92
CA PRO A 59 -6.12 7.30 12.12
C PRO A 59 -5.10 7.57 13.23
N THR A 60 -5.55 7.49 14.48
CA THR A 60 -4.63 7.41 15.61
C THR A 60 -3.93 6.05 15.62
N MET A 61 -2.71 5.96 16.16
CA MET A 61 -2.02 4.68 16.30
C MET A 61 -2.82 3.62 17.08
N ARG A 62 -3.66 4.05 18.03
CA ARG A 62 -4.57 3.15 18.73
C ARG A 62 -5.56 2.46 17.78
N ILE A 63 -6.09 3.19 16.80
CA ILE A 63 -6.98 2.64 15.78
C ILE A 63 -6.21 1.71 14.86
N VAL A 64 -5.02 2.14 14.39
CA VAL A 64 -4.15 1.33 13.51
C VAL A 64 -3.79 -0.03 14.12
N MET A 65 -3.62 -0.09 15.44
CA MET A 65 -3.33 -1.34 16.16
C MET A 65 -4.55 -2.24 16.40
N GLN A 66 -5.76 -1.75 16.16
CA GLN A 66 -7.02 -2.46 16.45
C GLN A 66 -7.72 -2.99 15.19
N VAL A 67 -7.31 -2.49 14.02
CA VAL A 67 -7.82 -2.91 12.71
C VAL A 67 -7.10 -4.14 12.20
#